data_AF-A0A963QAB3-F1
#
_entry.id   AF-A0A963QAB3-F1
#
_cell.length_a   1.000
_cell.length_b   1.000
_cell.length_c   1.000
_cell.angle_alpha   90.00
_cell.angle_beta   90.00
_cell.angle_gamma   90.00
#
_symmetry.space_group_name_H-M   'P 1'
#
loop_
_entity.id
_entity.type
_entity.pdbx_description
1 polymer ?
#
loop_
_entity_poly.entity_id
_entity_poly.type
_entity_poly.pdbx_seq_one_letter_code
_entity_poly.pdbx_strand_id
1 'polypeptide(L)'
;MSETAPSRPQMRRRKFDIVLYGASGFVGRQTVAYLAAQARKHAPGLRWALAGRNPDKLSQSRKAAGRAAAQAEIVVAPVDDAAALAGLARSAAVVLSTAGPFALSGSALVQACVDNGTHYVDITGETPWVRQMIDRHHARAAQEGTRIIPCCGFDSVPSDLGAWMLMQAMQQRHGVPCVDIKAAFTMRGGVNGGTLA
;
A
#
# COMPACT_ATOMS: atom_id res chain seq x y z
N MET A 1 -7.58 33.93 -17.42
CA MET A 1 -6.78 33.97 -16.18
C MET A 1 -6.24 32.55 -15.99
N SER A 2 -4.94 32.35 -16.23
CA SER A 2 -4.31 31.03 -16.19
C SER A 2 -3.99 30.69 -14.74
N GLU A 3 -4.75 29.78 -14.16
CA GLU A 3 -4.54 29.28 -12.80
C GLU A 3 -3.34 28.32 -12.87
N THR A 4 -2.17 28.80 -12.43
CA THR A 4 -0.97 27.97 -12.31
C THR A 4 -1.24 26.86 -11.33
N ALA A 5 -1.26 25.62 -11.82
CA ALA A 5 -1.32 24.42 -10.99
C ALA A 5 -0.27 24.51 -9.87
N PRO A 6 -0.62 24.20 -8.61
CA PRO A 6 0.33 24.29 -7.50
C PRO A 6 1.55 23.42 -7.81
N SER A 7 2.74 24.02 -7.69
CA SER A 7 4.01 23.34 -7.90
C SER A 7 4.06 22.08 -7.05
N ARG A 8 4.25 20.92 -7.70
CA ARG A 8 4.37 19.62 -7.03
C ARG A 8 5.42 19.75 -5.92
N PRO A 9 5.10 19.46 -4.63
CA PRO A 9 6.07 19.61 -3.56
C PRO A 9 7.31 18.81 -3.91
N GLN A 10 8.47 19.47 -3.86
CA GLN A 10 9.76 18.87 -4.18
C GLN A 10 9.96 17.69 -3.23
N MET A 11 9.80 16.46 -3.73
CA MET A 11 9.96 15.28 -2.89
C MET A 11 11.38 15.28 -2.34
N ARG A 12 11.50 15.52 -1.02
CA ARG A 12 12.77 15.35 -0.31
C ARG A 12 13.31 13.97 -0.68
N ARG A 13 14.57 13.89 -1.06
CA ARG A 13 15.21 12.64 -1.48
C ARG A 13 15.20 11.65 -0.30
N ARG A 14 14.20 10.76 -0.27
CA ARG A 14 14.05 9.69 0.73
C ARG A 14 15.09 8.60 0.48
N LYS A 15 15.42 7.80 1.50
CA LYS A 15 16.36 6.66 1.38
C LYS A 15 15.78 5.60 0.44
N PHE A 16 14.51 5.26 0.64
CA PHE A 16 13.77 4.28 -0.14
C PHE A 16 12.67 4.95 -0.95
N ASP A 17 12.50 4.47 -2.18
CA ASP A 17 11.36 4.79 -3.01
C ASP A 17 10.13 4.02 -2.50
N ILE A 18 10.32 2.75 -2.10
CA ILE A 18 9.25 1.88 -1.60
C ILE A 18 9.71 1.13 -0.34
N VAL A 19 8.87 1.08 0.69
CA VAL A 19 9.02 0.15 1.81
C VAL A 19 7.79 -0.75 1.89
N LEU A 20 7.98 -2.07 1.84
CA LEU A 20 6.92 -3.05 1.99
C LEU A 20 6.82 -3.51 3.45
N TYR A 21 5.83 -2.99 4.19
CA TYR A 21 5.54 -3.38 5.57
C TYR A 21 4.63 -4.62 5.62
N GLY A 22 4.98 -5.60 6.46
CA GLY A 22 4.32 -6.91 6.45
C GLY A 22 4.92 -7.88 5.42
N ALA A 23 6.15 -7.64 4.97
CA ALA A 23 6.80 -8.40 3.90
C ALA A 23 6.98 -9.90 4.17
N SER A 24 6.94 -10.33 5.44
CA SER A 24 7.00 -11.75 5.81
C SER A 24 5.64 -12.44 5.92
N GLY A 25 4.52 -11.70 5.78
CA GLY A 25 3.16 -12.23 5.81
C GLY A 25 2.85 -13.10 4.59
N PHE A 26 1.64 -13.65 4.53
CA PHE A 26 1.20 -14.44 3.38
C PHE A 26 1.30 -13.60 2.10
N VAL A 27 0.46 -12.58 1.95
CA VAL A 27 0.46 -11.67 0.77
C VAL A 27 1.82 -10.99 0.61
N GLY A 28 2.42 -10.52 1.71
CA GLY A 28 3.71 -9.85 1.69
C GLY A 28 4.80 -10.63 0.95
N ARG A 29 4.91 -11.95 1.15
CA ARG A 29 5.90 -12.77 0.44
C ARG A 29 5.66 -12.82 -1.07
N GLN A 30 4.40 -12.85 -1.51
CA GLN A 30 4.08 -12.77 -2.95
C GLN A 30 4.42 -11.38 -3.50
N THR A 31 4.12 -10.33 -2.75
CA THR A 31 4.48 -8.95 -3.12
C THR A 31 6.00 -8.76 -3.21
N VAL A 32 6.79 -9.36 -2.31
CA VAL A 32 8.27 -9.34 -2.39
C VAL A 32 8.73 -9.97 -3.70
N ALA A 33 8.25 -11.18 -4.02
CA ALA A 33 8.66 -11.89 -5.25
C ALA A 33 8.27 -11.11 -6.51
N TYR A 34 7.04 -10.57 -6.54
CA TYR A 34 6.56 -9.75 -7.65
C TYR A 34 7.39 -8.47 -7.81
N LEU A 35 7.57 -7.70 -6.73
CA LEU A 35 8.30 -6.44 -6.77
C LEU A 35 9.76 -6.66 -7.20
N ALA A 36 10.41 -7.72 -6.71
CA ALA A 36 11.76 -8.07 -7.12
C ALA A 36 11.86 -8.34 -8.64
N ALA A 37 10.92 -9.10 -9.19
CA ALA A 37 10.88 -9.42 -10.61
C ALA A 37 10.61 -8.17 -11.47
N GLN A 38 9.64 -7.33 -11.07
CA GLN A 38 9.28 -6.13 -11.83
C GLN A 38 10.33 -5.03 -11.72
N ALA A 39 10.91 -4.81 -10.53
CA ALA A 39 11.95 -3.80 -10.34
C ALA A 39 13.15 -4.07 -11.24
N ARG A 40 13.58 -5.34 -11.35
CA ARG A 40 14.67 -5.72 -12.25
C ARG A 40 14.37 -5.40 -13.72
N LYS A 41 13.11 -5.58 -14.16
CA LYS A 41 12.71 -5.44 -15.56
C LYS A 41 12.37 -4.00 -15.95
N HIS A 42 11.72 -3.25 -15.06
CA HIS A 42 11.06 -1.99 -15.38
C HIS A 42 11.60 -0.79 -14.59
N ALA A 43 12.29 -1.02 -13.47
CA ALA A 43 12.82 0.05 -12.62
C ALA A 43 14.22 -0.30 -12.08
N PRO A 44 15.22 -0.51 -12.97
CA PRO A 44 16.58 -0.77 -12.52
C PRO A 44 17.05 0.40 -11.65
N GLY A 45 17.54 0.09 -10.45
CA GLY A 45 17.93 1.10 -9.46
C GLY A 45 16.85 1.50 -8.47
N LEU A 46 15.65 0.88 -8.50
CA LEU A 46 14.65 1.05 -7.45
C LEU A 46 15.24 0.75 -6.07
N ARG A 47 15.17 1.72 -5.16
CA ARG A 47 15.64 1.57 -3.78
C ARG A 47 14.47 1.17 -2.92
N TRP A 48 14.47 -0.06 -2.43
CA TRP A 48 13.35 -0.57 -1.66
C TRP A 48 13.77 -1.44 -0.47
N ALA A 49 12.86 -1.57 0.49
CA ALA A 49 13.09 -2.36 1.68
C ALA A 49 11.90 -3.26 2.04
N LEU A 50 12.22 -4.39 2.68
CA LEU A 50 11.27 -5.26 3.36
C LEU A 50 11.19 -4.84 4.82
N ALA A 51 9.99 -4.59 5.31
CA ALA A 51 9.76 -4.15 6.67
C ALA A 51 8.77 -5.03 7.44
N GLY A 52 8.97 -5.06 8.75
CA GLY A 52 8.14 -5.77 9.70
C GLY A 52 8.85 -5.98 11.03
N ARG A 53 8.26 -6.83 11.87
CA ARG A 53 8.65 -6.95 13.28
C ARG A 53 9.77 -7.96 13.54
N ASN A 54 9.95 -8.95 12.66
CA ASN A 54 10.86 -10.07 12.87
C ASN A 54 11.94 -10.12 11.76
N PRO A 55 13.21 -9.79 12.08
CA PRO A 55 14.28 -9.71 11.08
C PRO A 55 14.60 -11.04 10.40
N ASP A 56 14.46 -12.16 11.11
CA ASP A 56 14.73 -13.49 10.56
C ASP A 56 13.70 -13.88 9.51
N LYS A 57 12.40 -13.63 9.79
CA LYS A 57 11.32 -13.86 8.82
C LYS A 57 11.43 -12.96 7.60
N LEU A 58 11.88 -11.71 7.76
CA LEU A 58 12.17 -10.81 6.65
C LEU A 58 13.33 -11.34 5.79
N SER A 59 14.40 -11.79 6.45
CA SER A 59 15.56 -12.40 5.78
C SER A 59 15.18 -13.66 5.01
N GLN A 60 14.34 -14.53 5.57
CA GLN A 60 13.83 -15.72 4.90
C GLN A 60 12.98 -15.34 3.69
N SER A 61 12.11 -14.34 3.80
CA SER A 61 11.26 -13.86 2.70
C SER A 61 12.08 -13.30 1.55
N ARG A 62 13.12 -12.51 1.87
CA ARG A 62 14.08 -12.00 0.89
C ARG A 62 14.83 -13.14 0.18
N LYS A 63 15.32 -14.13 0.94
CA LYS A 63 16.01 -15.31 0.38
C LYS A 63 15.10 -16.11 -0.56
N ALA A 64 13.85 -16.34 -0.17
CA ALA A 64 12.88 -17.08 -0.96
C ALA A 64 12.54 -16.39 -2.30
N ALA A 65 12.56 -15.06 -2.36
CA ALA A 65 12.39 -14.29 -3.59
C ALA A 65 13.63 -14.28 -4.51
N GLY A 66 14.74 -14.87 -4.07
CA GLY A 66 15.94 -15.08 -4.89
C GLY A 66 16.79 -13.82 -5.12
N ARG A 67 17.73 -13.92 -6.07
CA ARG A 67 18.75 -12.88 -6.33
C ARG A 67 18.17 -11.49 -6.65
N ALA A 68 16.98 -11.42 -7.24
CA ALA A 68 16.34 -10.14 -7.57
C ALA A 68 15.94 -9.33 -6.32
N ALA A 69 15.70 -10.00 -5.19
CA ALA A 69 15.39 -9.35 -3.92
C ALA A 69 16.63 -9.08 -3.07
N ALA A 70 17.83 -9.52 -3.48
CA ALA A 70 19.05 -9.40 -2.68
C ALA A 70 19.42 -7.93 -2.39
N GLN A 71 19.12 -7.02 -3.33
CA GLN A 71 19.34 -5.58 -3.19
C GLN A 71 18.35 -4.89 -2.25
N ALA A 72 17.29 -5.58 -1.82
CA ALA A 72 16.31 -5.01 -0.93
C ALA A 72 16.82 -5.01 0.53
N GLU A 73 16.82 -3.83 1.15
CA GLU A 73 17.22 -3.67 2.54
C GLU A 73 16.17 -4.25 3.50
N ILE A 74 16.56 -4.50 4.74
CA ILE A 74 15.65 -4.94 5.81
C ILE A 74 15.49 -3.79 6.79
N VAL A 75 14.24 -3.43 7.10
CA VAL A 75 13.89 -2.42 8.10
C VAL A 75 13.05 -3.08 9.18
N VAL A 76 13.59 -3.16 10.39
CA VAL A 76 12.84 -3.69 11.54
C VAL A 76 12.01 -2.54 12.13
N ALA A 77 10.70 -2.73 12.15
CA ALA A 77 9.77 -1.79 12.74
C ALA A 77 8.64 -2.59 13.41
N PRO A 78 8.74 -2.82 14.73
CA PRO A 78 7.65 -3.35 15.54
C PRO A 78 6.42 -2.43 15.50
N VAL A 79 5.22 -3.00 15.63
CA VAL A 79 3.96 -2.22 15.56
C VAL A 79 3.75 -1.34 16.79
N ASP A 80 4.30 -1.78 17.91
CA ASP A 80 4.29 -1.16 19.24
C ASP A 80 5.46 -0.19 19.47
N ASP A 81 6.35 -0.03 18.47
CA ASP A 81 7.47 0.89 18.53
C ASP A 81 7.21 2.11 17.63
N ALA A 82 6.66 3.16 18.24
CA ALA A 82 6.36 4.41 17.54
C ALA A 82 7.61 5.07 16.94
N ALA A 83 8.78 4.96 17.59
CA ALA A 83 10.01 5.57 17.11
C ALA A 83 10.51 4.84 15.84
N ALA A 84 10.44 3.51 15.83
CA ALA A 84 10.78 2.70 14.68
C ALA A 84 9.82 2.94 13.50
N LEU A 85 8.52 3.02 13.74
CA LEU A 85 7.52 3.34 12.69
C LEU A 85 7.75 4.74 12.10
N ALA A 86 8.04 5.73 12.93
CA ALA A 86 8.36 7.07 12.46
C ALA A 86 9.68 7.10 11.67
N GLY A 87 10.70 6.35 12.10
CA GLY A 87 11.96 6.17 11.37
C GLY A 87 11.75 5.53 9.99
N LEU A 88 10.94 4.47 9.94
CA LEU A 88 10.53 3.82 8.70
C LEU A 88 9.82 4.83 7.78
N ALA A 89 8.80 5.53 8.28
CA ALA A 89 8.05 6.51 7.50
C ALA A 89 8.97 7.61 6.93
N ARG A 90 9.86 8.19 7.75
CA ARG A 90 10.83 9.21 7.29
C ARG A 90 11.75 8.72 6.18
N SER A 91 12.06 7.43 6.17
CA SER A 91 13.00 6.84 5.21
C SER A 91 12.39 6.53 3.84
N ALA A 92 11.05 6.50 3.72
CA ALA A 92 10.34 6.05 2.54
C ALA A 92 9.63 7.20 1.80
N ALA A 93 9.54 7.10 0.47
CA ALA A 93 8.60 7.91 -0.30
C ALA A 93 7.17 7.33 -0.24
N VAL A 94 7.06 6.01 -0.35
CA VAL A 94 5.81 5.26 -0.21
C VAL A 94 6.00 4.05 0.70
N VAL A 95 5.05 3.82 1.60
CA VAL A 95 4.91 2.59 2.37
C VAL A 95 3.75 1.78 1.81
N LEU A 96 4.01 0.53 1.44
CA LEU A 96 3.01 -0.45 1.05
C LEU A 96 2.79 -1.40 2.23
N SER A 97 1.57 -1.50 2.76
CA SER A 97 1.26 -2.38 3.89
C SER A 97 0.45 -3.60 3.48
N THR A 98 0.96 -4.77 3.85
CA THR A 98 0.23 -6.04 3.79
C THR A 98 0.09 -6.66 5.19
N ALA A 99 0.16 -5.84 6.24
CA ALA A 99 0.19 -6.26 7.63
C ALA A 99 -1.18 -6.10 8.31
N GLY A 100 -2.08 -7.05 8.06
CA GLY A 100 -3.33 -7.18 8.82
C GLY A 100 -3.17 -7.99 10.11
N PRO A 101 -4.13 -7.92 11.05
CA PRO A 101 -5.37 -7.13 10.99
C PRO A 101 -5.12 -5.62 11.16
N PHE A 102 -5.75 -4.80 10.32
CA PHE A 102 -5.46 -3.37 10.22
C PHE A 102 -6.09 -2.57 11.36
N ALA A 103 -7.28 -2.92 11.83
CA ALA A 103 -7.91 -2.30 12.98
C ALA A 103 -7.06 -2.40 14.26
N LEU A 104 -6.30 -3.48 14.40
CA LEU A 104 -5.45 -3.73 15.57
C LEU A 104 -4.06 -3.12 15.45
N SER A 105 -3.50 -3.06 14.23
CA SER A 105 -2.06 -2.82 14.03
C SER A 105 -1.73 -1.78 12.96
N GLY A 106 -2.71 -1.32 12.18
CA GLY A 106 -2.49 -0.42 11.05
C GLY A 106 -2.42 1.06 11.44
N SER A 107 -3.20 1.47 12.44
CA SER A 107 -3.41 2.89 12.78
C SER A 107 -2.10 3.65 13.08
N ALA A 108 -1.19 3.04 13.85
CA ALA A 108 0.08 3.67 14.21
C ALA A 108 0.97 3.93 12.99
N LEU A 109 0.97 3.02 12.01
CA LEU A 109 1.75 3.19 10.79
C LEU A 109 1.14 4.26 9.87
N VAL A 110 -0.19 4.33 9.76
CA VAL A 110 -0.87 5.41 9.01
C VAL A 110 -0.55 6.77 9.63
N GLN A 111 -0.70 6.90 10.95
CA GLN A 111 -0.33 8.12 11.68
C GLN A 111 1.11 8.52 11.40
N ALA A 112 2.07 7.59 11.53
CA ALA A 112 3.48 7.85 11.26
C ALA A 112 3.73 8.32 9.81
N CYS A 113 3.00 7.76 8.83
CA CYS A 113 3.11 8.18 7.43
C CYS A 113 2.59 9.61 7.24
N VAL A 114 1.43 9.92 7.81
CA VAL A 114 0.83 11.26 7.77
C VAL A 114 1.76 12.28 8.42
N ASP A 115 2.26 11.99 9.63
CA ASP A 115 3.13 12.90 10.38
C ASP A 115 4.43 13.26 9.67
N ASN A 116 4.92 12.37 8.80
CA ASN A 116 6.21 12.50 8.15
C ASN A 116 6.11 12.81 6.65
N GLY A 117 4.90 13.07 6.13
CA GLY A 117 4.70 13.39 4.71
C GLY A 117 5.03 12.21 3.79
N THR A 118 4.70 10.99 4.20
CA THR A 118 5.03 9.74 3.50
C THR A 118 3.76 9.12 2.96
N HIS A 119 3.74 8.77 1.67
CA HIS A 119 2.58 8.15 1.06
C HIS A 119 2.36 6.74 1.60
N TYR A 120 1.10 6.32 1.69
CA TYR A 120 0.72 5.04 2.24
C TYR A 120 -0.30 4.35 1.33
N VAL A 121 -0.13 3.06 1.15
CA VAL A 121 -1.05 2.19 0.42
C VAL A 121 -1.20 0.88 1.19
N ASP A 122 -2.40 0.32 1.25
CA ASP A 122 -2.62 -0.98 1.88
C ASP A 122 -3.57 -1.89 1.08
N ILE A 123 -3.80 -3.10 1.59
CA ILE A 123 -4.71 -4.10 1.02
C ILE A 123 -5.91 -4.38 1.91
N THR A 124 -6.25 -3.48 2.85
CA THR A 124 -7.32 -3.73 3.83
C THR A 124 -8.68 -3.93 3.17
N GLY A 125 -9.54 -4.75 3.79
CA GLY A 125 -10.98 -4.79 3.54
C GLY A 125 -11.81 -4.19 4.69
N GLU A 126 -11.15 -3.68 5.73
CA GLU A 126 -11.78 -3.34 7.01
C GLU A 126 -12.43 -1.94 6.97
N THR A 127 -13.59 -1.86 6.33
CA THR A 127 -14.31 -0.58 6.09
C THR A 127 -14.50 0.31 7.34
N PRO A 128 -14.87 -0.23 8.53
CA PRO A 128 -14.98 0.59 9.74
C PRO A 128 -13.65 1.22 10.16
N TRP A 129 -12.53 0.50 10.00
CA TRP A 129 -11.20 1.05 10.28
C TRP A 129 -10.81 2.12 9.26
N VAL A 130 -11.11 1.90 7.97
CA VAL A 130 -10.89 2.91 6.92
C VAL A 130 -11.62 4.22 7.24
N ARG A 131 -12.90 4.16 7.66
CA ARG A 131 -13.65 5.34 8.11
C ARG A 131 -12.91 6.09 9.23
N GLN A 132 -12.43 5.36 10.24
CA GLN A 132 -11.69 5.96 11.36
C GLN A 132 -10.38 6.63 10.89
N MET A 133 -9.66 6.05 9.92
CA MET A 133 -8.45 6.66 9.37
C MET A 133 -8.77 7.94 8.59
N ILE A 134 -9.89 7.96 7.85
CA ILE A 134 -10.38 9.17 7.18
C ILE A 134 -10.67 10.26 8.21
N ASP A 135 -11.45 9.95 9.26
CA ASP A 135 -11.81 10.90 10.31
C ASP A 135 -10.58 11.51 10.98
N ARG A 136 -9.56 10.70 11.27
CA ARG A 136 -8.37 11.14 12.01
C ARG A 136 -7.36 11.89 11.14
N HIS A 137 -7.22 11.54 9.86
CA HIS A 137 -6.04 11.93 9.09
C HIS A 137 -6.33 12.68 7.79
N HIS A 138 -7.55 12.60 7.24
CA HIS A 138 -7.82 13.11 5.89
C HIS A 138 -7.48 14.60 5.74
N ALA A 139 -7.95 15.46 6.66
CA ALA A 139 -7.74 16.90 6.56
C ALA A 139 -6.26 17.27 6.51
N ARG A 140 -5.45 16.71 7.42
CA ARG A 140 -4.01 16.96 7.47
C ARG A 140 -3.29 16.37 6.27
N ALA A 141 -3.59 15.13 5.90
CA ALA A 141 -2.96 14.48 4.75
C ALA A 141 -3.23 15.26 3.45
N ALA A 142 -4.47 15.75 3.27
CA ALA A 142 -4.83 16.59 2.13
C ALA A 142 -4.07 17.93 2.14
N GLN A 143 -4.00 18.60 3.28
CA GLN A 143 -3.28 19.88 3.42
C GLN A 143 -1.78 19.75 3.11
N GLU A 144 -1.14 18.65 3.55
CA GLU A 144 0.28 18.41 3.36
C GLU A 144 0.61 17.70 2.03
N GLY A 145 -0.40 17.30 1.26
CA GLY A 145 -0.24 16.57 -0.01
C GLY A 145 0.16 15.10 0.14
N THR A 146 -0.04 14.52 1.33
CA THR A 146 0.21 13.11 1.63
C THR A 146 -0.96 12.25 1.16
N ARG A 147 -0.68 11.22 0.36
CA ARG A 147 -1.69 10.27 -0.13
C ARG A 147 -1.76 9.04 0.77
N ILE A 148 -2.95 8.75 1.26
CA ILE A 148 -3.30 7.52 2.01
C ILE A 148 -4.35 6.80 1.17
N ILE A 149 -3.99 5.63 0.62
CA ILE A 149 -4.83 4.88 -0.32
C ILE A 149 -5.10 3.49 0.25
N PRO A 150 -6.17 3.31 1.03
CA PRO A 150 -6.55 2.00 1.51
C PRO A 150 -7.14 1.14 0.38
N CYS A 151 -7.35 -0.15 0.65
CA CYS A 151 -8.13 -1.05 -0.19
C CYS A 151 -7.52 -1.33 -1.59
N CYS A 152 -6.20 -1.37 -1.72
CA CYS A 152 -5.52 -1.75 -2.97
C CYS A 152 -5.27 -3.26 -3.08
N GLY A 153 -6.24 -4.05 -2.62
CA GLY A 153 -6.23 -5.51 -2.65
C GLY A 153 -7.19 -6.09 -3.71
N PHE A 154 -7.24 -7.43 -3.75
CA PHE A 154 -8.16 -8.15 -4.64
C PHE A 154 -9.63 -7.83 -4.38
N ASP A 155 -10.02 -7.55 -3.13
CA ASP A 155 -11.44 -7.35 -2.80
C ASP A 155 -12.01 -6.05 -3.35
N SER A 156 -11.16 -5.11 -3.80
CA SER A 156 -11.58 -3.79 -4.28
C SER A 156 -11.09 -3.48 -5.69
N VAL A 157 -9.83 -3.77 -6.03
CA VAL A 157 -9.25 -3.36 -7.32
C VAL A 157 -10.02 -3.88 -8.55
N PRO A 158 -10.38 -5.18 -8.65
CA PRO A 158 -11.18 -5.69 -9.76
C PRO A 158 -12.57 -5.06 -9.84
N SER A 159 -13.21 -4.82 -8.69
CA SER A 159 -14.53 -4.19 -8.61
C SER A 159 -14.48 -2.73 -9.08
N ASP A 160 -13.52 -1.95 -8.58
CA ASP A 160 -13.35 -0.54 -8.92
C ASP A 160 -13.02 -0.35 -10.40
N LEU A 161 -12.04 -1.11 -10.92
CA LEU A 161 -11.67 -1.06 -12.33
C LEU A 161 -12.81 -1.55 -13.23
N GLY A 162 -13.48 -2.65 -12.85
CA GLY A 162 -14.63 -3.17 -13.58
C GLY A 162 -15.77 -2.17 -13.65
N ALA A 163 -16.08 -1.51 -12.53
CA ALA A 163 -17.09 -0.46 -12.47
C ALA A 163 -16.74 0.71 -13.40
N TRP A 164 -15.51 1.22 -13.31
CA TRP A 164 -15.03 2.32 -14.16
C TRP A 164 -15.03 1.96 -15.66
N MET A 165 -14.63 0.74 -16.01
CA MET A 165 -14.65 0.26 -17.40
C MET A 165 -16.07 0.15 -17.95
N LEU A 166 -17.01 -0.38 -17.16
CA LEU A 166 -18.42 -0.50 -17.56
C LEU A 166 -19.09 0.86 -17.71
N MET A 167 -18.83 1.79 -16.78
CA MET A 167 -19.33 3.17 -16.89
C MET A 167 -18.89 3.83 -18.20
N GLN A 168 -17.60 3.73 -18.55
CA GLN A 168 -17.10 4.26 -19.81
C GLN A 168 -17.69 3.56 -21.03
N ALA A 169 -17.80 2.23 -21.00
CA ALA A 169 -18.36 1.48 -22.11
C ALA A 169 -19.83 1.84 -22.36
N MET A 170 -20.63 2.02 -21.30
CA MET A 170 -22.03 2.45 -21.38
C MET A 170 -22.15 3.84 -22.02
N GLN A 171 -21.33 4.80 -21.56
CA GLN A 171 -21.32 6.13 -22.13
C GLN A 171 -20.88 6.13 -23.60
N GLN A 172 -19.81 5.39 -23.94
CA GLN A 172 -19.24 5.38 -25.29
C GLN A 172 -20.10 4.64 -26.31
N ARG A 173 -20.74 3.54 -25.93
CA ARG A 173 -21.48 2.67 -26.86
C ARG A 173 -22.97 2.99 -26.92
N HIS A 174 -23.53 3.50 -25.84
CA HIS A 174 -24.97 3.68 -25.69
C HIS A 174 -25.36 5.13 -25.36
N GLY A 175 -24.41 6.00 -25.01
CA GLY A 175 -24.69 7.41 -24.70
C GLY A 175 -25.49 7.62 -23.41
N VAL A 176 -25.61 6.59 -22.57
CA VAL A 176 -26.40 6.62 -21.33
C VAL A 176 -25.52 6.40 -20.10
N PRO A 177 -25.89 6.98 -18.95
CA PRO A 177 -25.18 6.75 -17.70
C PRO A 177 -25.36 5.31 -17.21
N CYS A 178 -24.33 4.75 -16.59
CA CYS A 178 -24.44 3.52 -15.82
C CYS A 178 -24.83 3.87 -14.37
N VAL A 179 -25.95 3.34 -13.89
CA VAL A 179 -26.53 3.70 -12.57
C VAL A 179 -26.38 2.61 -11.51
N ASP A 180 -26.15 1.37 -11.93
CA ASP A 180 -25.96 0.21 -11.05
C ASP A 180 -25.02 -0.80 -11.70
N ILE A 181 -24.14 -1.38 -10.88
CA ILE A 181 -23.17 -2.39 -11.31
C ILE A 181 -23.15 -3.51 -10.29
N LYS A 182 -23.39 -4.73 -10.75
CA LYS A 182 -23.31 -5.94 -9.94
C LYS A 182 -22.12 -6.76 -10.39
N ALA A 183 -21.16 -6.93 -9.49
CA ALA A 183 -20.02 -7.82 -9.70
C ALA A 183 -20.24 -9.13 -8.94
N ALA A 184 -19.89 -10.25 -9.57
CA ALA A 184 -19.89 -11.57 -8.96
C ALA A 184 -18.57 -12.26 -9.26
N PHE A 185 -18.02 -12.95 -8.27
CA PHE A 185 -16.71 -13.59 -8.37
C PHE A 185 -16.83 -15.06 -7.98
N THR A 186 -16.23 -15.94 -8.79
CA THR A 186 -16.00 -17.33 -8.41
C THR A 186 -14.59 -17.43 -7.84
N MET A 187 -14.49 -17.77 -6.55
CA MET A 187 -13.21 -17.86 -5.85
C MET A 187 -12.81 -19.33 -5.65
N ARG A 188 -11.52 -19.63 -5.81
CA ARG A 188 -10.93 -20.95 -5.53
C ARG A 188 -9.74 -20.77 -4.59
N GLY A 189 -9.80 -21.36 -3.40
CA GLY A 189 -8.78 -21.21 -2.37
C GLY A 189 -9.37 -21.22 -0.96
N GLY A 190 -8.56 -20.88 0.04
CA GLY A 190 -8.98 -20.75 1.44
C GLY A 190 -8.72 -19.34 1.98
N VAL A 191 -9.27 -19.05 3.15
CA VAL A 191 -9.09 -17.78 3.85
C VAL A 191 -7.74 -17.81 4.60
N ASN A 192 -6.88 -16.82 4.39
CA ASN A 192 -5.61 -16.74 5.12
C ASN A 192 -5.83 -16.11 6.52
N GLY A 193 -4.90 -16.32 7.45
CA GLY A 193 -5.05 -15.84 8.83
C GLY A 193 -5.18 -14.32 8.99
N GLY A 194 -4.75 -13.52 8.00
CA GLY A 194 -4.99 -12.07 8.01
C GLY A 194 -6.40 -11.67 7.57
N THR A 195 -7.11 -12.55 6.86
CA THR A 195 -8.51 -12.35 6.44
C THR A 195 -9.52 -12.89 7.46
N LEU A 196 -9.10 -13.80 8.35
CA LEU A 196 -9.96 -14.39 9.40
C LEU A 196 -9.96 -13.60 10.71
N ALA A 197 -9.02 -12.68 10.89
CA ALA A 197 -8.71 -12.06 12.18
C ALA A 197 -9.36 -10.69 12.36
#